data_AF-A0A2A4SVS4-F1
#
_entry.id   AF-A0A2A4SVS4-F1
#
_cell.length_a   1.000
_cell.length_b   1.000
_cell.length_c   1.000
_cell.angle_alpha   90.00
_cell.angle_beta   90.00
_cell.angle_gamma   90.00
#
_symmetry.space_group_name_H-M   'P 1'
#
loop_
_entity.id
_entity.type
_entity.pdbx_description
1 polymer ?
#
loop_
_entity_poly.entity_id
_entity_poly.type
_entity_poly.pdbx_seq_one_letter_code
_entity_poly.pdbx_strand_id
1 'polypeptide(L)'
;MKKSITQSILLKNKKYFYTITLLNQESTLFECESAKINQEFLNEDIPALLIDLPNLILDEQEYKKELVKNSSYIRFRISLQEKRKIQEKALQKGYKNVSAYLKEIALS
;
A
#
# COMPACT_ATOMS: atom_id res chain seq x y z
N MET A 1 31.62 -3.89 4.17
CA MET A 1 30.67 -4.63 3.32
C MET A 1 29.32 -4.63 4.01
N LYS A 2 28.28 -4.02 3.43
CA LYS A 2 26.92 -4.13 3.96
C LYS A 2 26.46 -5.58 3.80
N LYS A 3 26.11 -6.26 4.89
CA LYS A 3 25.58 -7.62 4.86
C LYS A 3 24.06 -7.52 4.87
N SER A 4 23.43 -7.96 3.79
CA SER A 4 21.97 -7.97 3.66
C SER A 4 21.47 -9.40 3.50
N ILE A 5 20.36 -9.71 4.17
CA ILE A 5 19.66 -10.98 4.05
C ILE A 5 18.20 -10.69 3.74
N THR A 6 17.68 -11.32 2.69
CA THR A 6 16.25 -11.28 2.35
C THR A 6 15.63 -12.61 2.71
N GLN A 7 14.52 -12.56 3.43
CA GLN A 7 13.75 -13.74 3.83
C GLN A 7 12.26 -13.50 3.61
N SER A 8 11.47 -14.56 3.78
CA SER A 8 10.02 -14.48 3.67
C SER A 8 9.31 -15.17 4.82
N ILE A 9 8.20 -14.60 5.24
CA ILE A 9 7.23 -15.23 6.14
C ILE A 9 5.98 -15.63 5.37
N LEU A 10 5.41 -16.79 5.72
CA LEU A 10 4.17 -17.28 5.12
C LEU A 10 2.99 -16.96 6.05
N LEU A 11 2.04 -16.16 5.58
CA LEU A 11 0.82 -15.82 6.32
C LEU A 11 -0.39 -16.02 5.39
N LYS A 12 -1.41 -16.77 5.83
CA LYS A 12 -2.65 -17.01 5.06
C LYS A 12 -2.38 -17.42 3.59
N ASN A 13 -1.46 -18.36 3.38
CA ASN A 13 -1.02 -18.85 2.05
C ASN A 13 -0.39 -17.78 1.13
N LYS A 14 0.04 -16.64 1.67
CA LYS A 14 0.80 -15.62 0.94
C LYS A 14 2.18 -15.45 1.56
N LYS A 15 3.18 -15.30 0.71
CA LYS A 15 4.56 -15.02 1.13
C LYS A 15 4.75 -13.51 1.22
N TYR A 16 5.34 -13.07 2.31
CA TYR A 16 5.67 -11.67 2.59
C TYR A 16 7.17 -11.58 2.80
N PHE A 17 7.82 -10.71 2.03
CA PHE A 17 9.28 -10.57 2.07
C PHE A 17 9.69 -9.47 3.03
N TYR A 18 10.81 -9.68 3.69
CA TYR A 18 11.50 -8.66 4.47
C TYR A 18 13.01 -8.76 4.24
N THR A 19 13.69 -7.64 4.37
CA THR A 19 15.15 -7.53 4.23
C THR A 19 15.74 -6.96 5.50
N ILE A 20 16.82 -7.58 5.95
CA ILE A 20 17.61 -7.17 7.09
C ILE A 20 18.99 -6.78 6.56
N THR A 21 19.36 -5.51 6.70
CA THR A 21 20.67 -5.01 6.28
C THR A 21 21.44 -4.51 7.49
N LEU A 22 22.53 -5.20 7.84
CA LEU A 22 23.42 -4.78 8.91
C LEU A 22 24.13 -3.47 8.51
N LEU A 23 23.91 -2.41 9.30
CA LEU A 23 24.50 -1.09 9.04
C LEU A 23 25.83 -0.93 9.78
N ASN A 24 25.81 -1.18 11.09
CA ASN A 24 26.97 -1.12 11.97
C ASN A 24 26.89 -2.22 13.05
N GLN A 25 27.67 -2.13 14.13
CA GLN A 25 27.72 -3.15 15.18
C GLN A 25 26.49 -3.14 16.10
N GLU A 26 25.73 -2.07 16.12
CA GLU A 26 24.63 -1.83 17.06
C GLU A 26 23.28 -1.70 16.36
N SER A 27 23.24 -1.36 15.07
CA SER A 27 22.03 -1.11 14.31
C SER A 27 21.92 -1.88 13.00
N THR A 28 20.68 -2.14 12.65
CA THR A 28 20.25 -2.89 11.47
C THR A 28 19.06 -2.20 10.82
N LEU A 29 19.12 -2.01 9.51
CA LEU A 29 18.00 -1.55 8.71
C LEU A 29 17.04 -2.73 8.45
N PHE A 30 15.78 -2.55 8.82
CA PHE A 30 14.73 -3.52 8.55
C PHE A 30 13.72 -2.96 7.55
N GLU A 31 13.50 -3.70 6.47
CA GLU A 31 12.59 -3.32 5.39
C GLU A 31 11.52 -4.40 5.19
N CYS A 32 10.26 -4.03 5.36
CA CYS A 32 9.12 -4.85 5.01
C CYS A 32 8.00 -3.97 4.45
N GLU A 33 7.81 -4.01 3.13
CA GLU A 33 6.79 -3.24 2.42
C GLU A 33 5.37 -3.57 2.92
N SER A 34 5.15 -4.84 3.28
CA SER A 34 3.82 -5.33 3.67
C SER A 34 3.37 -4.87 5.05
N ALA A 35 4.33 -4.55 5.93
CA ALA A 35 4.08 -3.91 7.22
C ALA A 35 4.37 -2.38 7.18
N LYS A 36 4.71 -1.83 6.02
CA LYS A 36 5.12 -0.42 5.84
C LYS A 36 6.29 -0.01 6.73
N ILE A 37 7.24 -0.92 6.93
CA ILE A 37 8.44 -0.70 7.75
C ILE A 37 9.62 -0.47 6.81
N ASN A 38 10.31 0.65 7.00
CA ASN A 38 11.62 0.92 6.43
C ASN A 38 12.36 1.83 7.41
N GLN A 39 12.97 1.22 8.43
CA GLN A 39 13.61 1.97 9.51
C GLN A 39 14.77 1.21 10.14
N GLU A 40 15.63 1.97 10.79
CA GLU A 40 16.76 1.43 11.56
C GLU A 40 16.29 1.02 12.95
N PHE A 41 16.75 -0.15 13.40
CA PHE A 41 16.52 -0.69 14.72
C PHE A 41 17.83 -1.04 15.39
N LEU A 42 17.83 -1.10 16.72
CA LEU A 42 18.93 -1.71 17.45
C LEU A 42 18.95 -3.22 17.17
N ASN A 43 20.15 -3.80 17.14
CA ASN A 43 20.34 -5.22 16.87
C ASN A 43 19.63 -6.12 17.89
N GLU A 44 19.47 -5.65 19.12
CA GLU A 44 18.75 -6.32 20.19
C GLU A 44 17.22 -6.35 19.99
N ASP A 45 16.67 -5.40 19.23
CA ASP A 45 15.23 -5.29 18.97
C ASP A 45 14.77 -6.17 17.80
N ILE A 46 15.69 -6.55 16.90
CA ILE A 46 15.38 -7.34 15.69
C ILE A 46 14.65 -8.66 16.01
N PRO A 47 15.05 -9.46 17.02
CA PRO A 47 14.32 -10.67 17.38
C PRO A 47 12.87 -10.40 17.80
N ALA A 48 12.62 -9.37 18.60
CA ALA A 48 11.27 -8.99 19.02
C ALA A 48 10.43 -8.54 17.81
N LEU A 49 11.01 -7.70 16.95
CA LEU A 49 10.38 -7.27 15.71
C LEU A 49 9.99 -8.45 14.81
N LEU A 50 10.84 -9.47 14.69
CA LEU A 50 10.55 -10.66 13.89
C LEU A 50 9.40 -11.52 14.46
N ILE A 51 9.29 -11.57 15.78
CA ILE A 51 8.18 -12.26 16.47
C ILE A 51 6.86 -11.54 16.20
N ASP A 52 6.88 -10.21 16.21
CA ASP A 52 5.68 -9.37 16.04
C ASP A 52 5.33 -9.08 14.57
N LEU A 53 6.26 -9.31 13.64
CA LEU A 53 6.09 -9.07 12.20
C LEU A 53 4.79 -9.65 11.61
N PRO A 54 4.34 -10.88 11.94
CA PRO A 54 3.06 -11.41 11.49
C PRO A 54 1.88 -10.49 11.81
N ASN A 55 1.83 -9.97 13.03
CA ASN A 55 0.74 -9.13 13.51
C ASN A 55 0.79 -7.77 12.81
N LEU A 56 1.97 -7.17 12.71
CA LEU A 56 2.18 -5.89 12.00
C LEU A 56 1.73 -5.95 10.53
N ILE A 57 1.97 -7.08 9.84
CA ILE A 57 1.50 -7.29 8.47
C ILE A 57 -0.04 -7.38 8.41
N LEU A 58 -0.67 -8.03 9.40
CA LEU A 58 -2.12 -8.17 9.44
C LEU A 58 -2.80 -6.83 9.74
N ASP A 59 -2.27 -6.07 10.69
CA ASP A 59 -2.80 -4.77 11.09
C ASP A 59 -2.76 -3.77 9.93
N GLU A 60 -1.64 -3.69 9.21
CA GLU A 60 -1.53 -2.81 8.03
C GLU A 60 -2.51 -3.23 6.90
N GLN A 61 -2.79 -4.52 6.76
CA GLN A 61 -3.80 -4.99 5.81
C GLN A 61 -5.21 -4.62 6.23
N GLU A 62 -5.54 -4.71 7.52
CA GLU A 62 -6.84 -4.31 8.04
C GLU A 62 -7.05 -2.82 7.91
N TYR A 63 -6.04 -2.02 8.29
CA TYR A 63 -6.05 -0.57 8.09
C TYR A 63 -6.30 -0.19 6.62
N LYS A 64 -5.62 -0.84 5.67
CA LYS A 64 -5.88 -0.63 4.23
C LYS A 64 -7.31 -0.99 3.82
N LYS A 65 -7.88 -2.08 4.36
CA LYS A 65 -9.27 -2.45 4.08
C LYS A 65 -10.25 -1.43 4.65
N GLU A 66 -10.00 -0.90 5.84
CA GLU A 66 -10.84 0.13 6.46
C GLU A 66 -10.77 1.44 5.69
N LEU A 67 -9.59 1.87 5.24
CA LEU A 67 -9.44 3.01 4.34
C LEU A 67 -10.28 2.85 3.06
N VAL A 68 -10.26 1.66 2.44
CA VAL A 68 -11.08 1.38 1.26
C VAL A 68 -12.57 1.35 1.62
N LYS A 69 -12.95 0.74 2.75
CA LYS A 69 -14.34 0.64 3.21
C LYS A 69 -14.94 2.02 3.54
N ASN A 70 -14.15 2.90 4.12
CA ASN A 70 -14.52 4.27 4.47
C ASN A 70 -14.40 5.23 3.29
N SER A 71 -13.80 4.81 2.16
CA SER A 71 -13.87 5.56 0.92
C SER A 71 -15.26 5.39 0.29
N SER A 72 -16.10 6.42 0.40
CA SER A 72 -17.44 6.42 -0.18
C SER A 72 -17.35 6.43 -1.70
N TYR A 73 -17.54 5.27 -2.34
CA TYR A 73 -17.66 5.19 -3.79
C TYR A 73 -19.05 5.65 -4.23
N ILE A 74 -19.12 6.73 -5.01
CA ILE A 74 -20.35 7.09 -5.72
C ILE A 74 -20.38 6.31 -7.03
N ARG A 75 -21.38 5.43 -7.18
CA ARG A 75 -21.60 4.65 -8.40
C ARG A 75 -22.80 5.20 -9.15
N PHE A 76 -22.58 5.62 -10.40
CA PHE A 76 -23.65 6.02 -11.30
C PHE A 76 -23.95 4.89 -12.27
N ARG A 77 -25.23 4.56 -12.43
CA ARG A 77 -25.67 3.66 -13.51
C ARG A 77 -25.98 4.52 -14.73
N ILE A 78 -25.21 4.31 -15.78
CA ILE A 78 -25.35 5.05 -17.04
C ILE A 78 -25.38 4.06 -18.22
N SER A 79 -26.04 4.47 -19.28
CA SER A 79 -26.04 3.75 -20.55
C SER A 79 -24.67 3.83 -21.24
N LEU A 80 -24.44 2.94 -22.20
CA LEU A 80 -23.21 2.92 -22.98
C LEU A 80 -23.01 4.23 -23.78
N GLN A 81 -24.10 4.82 -24.28
CA GLN A 81 -24.06 6.07 -25.04
C GLN A 81 -23.65 7.25 -24.16
N GLU A 82 -24.21 7.35 -22.95
CA GLU A 82 -23.83 8.38 -21.98
C GLU A 82 -22.37 8.24 -21.56
N LYS A 83 -21.90 7.01 -21.35
CA LYS A 83 -20.50 6.74 -21.00
C LYS A 83 -19.55 7.29 -22.07
N ARG A 84 -19.85 7.08 -23.35
CA ARG A 84 -19.02 7.60 -24.47
C ARG A 84 -18.98 9.13 -24.46
N LYS A 85 -20.14 9.78 -24.32
CA LYS A 85 -20.22 11.25 -24.22
C LYS A 85 -19.41 11.81 -23.04
N ILE A 86 -19.45 11.13 -21.88
CA ILE A 86 -18.68 11.54 -20.70
C ILE A 86 -17.18 11.37 -20.94
N GLN A 87 -16.76 10.27 -21.58
CA GLN A 87 -15.36 10.03 -21.94
C GLN A 87 -14.82 11.08 -22.90
N GLU A 88 -15.58 11.43 -23.94
CA GLU A 88 -15.22 12.47 -24.89
C GLU A 88 -15.04 13.82 -24.21
N LYS A 89 -15.99 14.21 -23.34
CA LYS A 89 -15.89 15.45 -22.56
C LYS A 89 -14.68 15.49 -21.62
N ALA A 90 -14.40 14.38 -20.95
CA ALA A 90 -13.23 14.26 -20.08
C ALA A 90 -11.92 14.44 -20.86
N LEU A 91 -11.84 13.84 -22.05
CA LEU A 91 -10.67 13.93 -22.92
C LEU A 91 -10.49 15.33 -23.52
N GLN A 92 -11.58 15.96 -23.98
CA GLN A 92 -11.55 17.34 -24.48
C GLN A 92 -11.06 18.35 -23.42
N LYS A 93 -11.35 18.10 -22.15
CA LYS A 93 -10.90 18.92 -21.03
C LYS A 93 -9.53 18.51 -20.46
N GLY A 94 -8.87 17.51 -21.05
CA GLY A 94 -7.50 17.10 -20.69
C GLY A 94 -7.39 16.20 -19.46
N TYR A 95 -8.47 15.58 -18.99
CA TYR A 95 -8.40 14.67 -17.85
C TYR A 95 -7.84 13.30 -18.23
N LYS A 96 -6.99 12.76 -17.35
CA LYS A 96 -6.40 11.41 -17.51
C LYS A 96 -7.44 10.28 -17.44
N ASN A 97 -8.54 10.48 -16.71
CA ASN A 97 -9.60 9.50 -16.60
C ASN A 97 -10.95 10.15 -16.26
N VAL A 98 -12.03 9.41 -16.52
CA VAL A 98 -13.42 9.85 -16.28
C VAL A 98 -13.67 10.13 -14.79
N SER A 99 -13.06 9.37 -13.88
CA SER A 99 -13.26 9.56 -12.44
C SER A 99 -12.74 10.91 -11.97
N ALA A 100 -11.58 11.37 -12.47
CA ALA A 100 -11.02 12.68 -12.17
C ALA A 100 -11.94 13.79 -12.67
N TYR A 101 -12.44 13.65 -13.90
CA TYR A 101 -13.39 14.59 -14.48
C TYR A 101 -14.70 14.69 -13.68
N LEU A 102 -15.30 13.56 -13.31
CA LEU A 102 -16.54 13.53 -12.53
C LEU A 102 -16.34 14.04 -11.11
N LYS A 103 -15.19 13.77 -10.50
CA LYS A 103 -14.86 14.27 -9.17
C LYS A 103 -14.77 15.79 -9.15
N GLU A 104 -14.16 16.40 -10.17
CA GLU A 104 -14.08 17.85 -10.25
C GLU A 104 -15.46 18.49 -10.41
N ILE A 105 -16.30 17.94 -11.30
CA ILE A 105 -17.68 18.44 -11.48
C ILE A 105 -18.51 18.32 -10.20
N ALA A 106 -18.33 17.24 -9.44
CA ALA A 106 -19.12 17.01 -8.23
C ALA A 106 -18.68 17.91 -7.05
N LEU A 107 -17.46 18.48 -7.11
CA LEU A 107 -16.88 19.32 -6.06
C LEU A 107 -16.84 20.81 -6.44
N SER A 108 -17.07 21.15 -7.71
CA SER A 108 -17.25 22.53 -8.21
C SER A 108 -18.66 23.04 -7.94
#